data_AF-A0AAE9ERP7-F1
#
_entry.id   AF-A0AAE9ERP7-F1
#
_cell.length_a   1.000
_cell.length_b   1.000
_cell.length_c   1.000
_cell.angle_alpha   90.00
_cell.angle_beta   90.00
_cell.angle_gamma   90.00
#
_symmetry.space_group_name_H-M   'P 1'
#
loop_
_entity.id
_entity.type
_entity.pdbx_description
1 polymer ?
#
loop_
_entity_poly.entity_id
_entity_poly.type
_entity_poly.pdbx_seq_one_letter_code
_entity_poly.pdbx_strand_id
1 'polypeptide(L)'
;MSDSANAVIAIIDECLNEGRFNFDTISERVEDIVNLGLVVRDYNYDEPIDELQDLKGRIEELCGQMNGHFDSLKSIMGEHTEFYQELHEAADNLISQLLSSLENPGDDSLENLRAATEQNAPLELVYKLETMLEQKHANPIIAETDQDTLYMLDAVFGELLFVEAYINGLLDDGDMYRPEKIQEIVNEFHEDVERWRNEDEDEDGNGDEDEDDGEDEGECEDEDEDEGEED
;
A
#
# COMPACT_ATOMS: atom_id res chain seq x y z
N MET A 1 -26.09 0.29 -14.22
CA MET A 1 -26.11 -0.17 -12.81
C MET A 1 -25.68 -1.61 -12.69
N SER A 2 -26.47 -2.59 -13.14
CA SER A 2 -26.08 -4.02 -13.04
C SER A 2 -24.68 -4.29 -13.63
N ASP A 3 -24.36 -3.76 -14.83
CA ASP A 3 -23.01 -3.92 -15.42
C ASP A 3 -21.88 -3.33 -14.55
N SER A 4 -22.07 -2.12 -14.00
CA SER A 4 -21.08 -1.46 -13.13
C SER A 4 -20.91 -2.18 -11.79
N ALA A 5 -22.01 -2.62 -11.17
CA ALA A 5 -21.96 -3.39 -9.93
C ALA A 5 -21.27 -4.74 -10.15
N ASN A 6 -21.58 -5.44 -11.24
CA ASN A 6 -20.93 -6.71 -11.59
C ASN A 6 -19.43 -6.56 -11.87
N ALA A 7 -19.01 -5.46 -12.50
CA ALA A 7 -17.60 -5.17 -12.71
C ALA A 7 -16.85 -5.03 -11.36
N VAL A 8 -17.43 -4.28 -10.41
CA VAL A 8 -16.83 -4.10 -9.08
C VAL A 8 -16.92 -5.38 -8.24
N ILE A 9 -17.98 -6.19 -8.38
CA ILE A 9 -18.04 -7.52 -7.76
C ILE A 9 -16.87 -8.39 -8.22
N ALA A 10 -16.51 -8.37 -9.51
CA ALA A 10 -15.35 -9.11 -10.00
C ALA A 10 -14.03 -8.65 -9.34
N ILE A 11 -13.89 -7.35 -9.07
CA ILE A 11 -12.76 -6.79 -8.31
C ILE A 11 -12.72 -7.36 -6.90
N ILE A 12 -13.83 -7.26 -6.18
CA ILE A 12 -13.88 -7.72 -4.79
C ILE A 12 -13.72 -9.24 -4.69
N ASP A 13 -14.17 -10.00 -5.69
CA ASP A 13 -13.97 -11.46 -5.72
C ASP A 13 -12.49 -11.85 -5.84
N GLU A 14 -11.72 -11.12 -6.63
CA GLU A 14 -10.27 -11.31 -6.70
C GLU A 14 -9.61 -10.97 -5.36
N CYS A 15 -9.98 -9.84 -4.76
CA CYS A 15 -9.52 -9.45 -3.43
C CYS A 15 -9.89 -10.46 -2.33
N LEU A 16 -11.11 -11.00 -2.35
CA LEU A 16 -11.57 -12.05 -1.43
C LEU A 16 -10.77 -13.35 -1.56
N ASN A 17 -10.38 -13.73 -2.77
CA ASN A 17 -9.52 -14.89 -2.99
C ASN A 17 -8.13 -14.70 -2.37
N GLU A 18 -7.67 -13.46 -2.27
CA GLU A 18 -6.38 -13.09 -1.68
C GLU A 18 -6.45 -12.76 -0.18
N GLY A 19 -7.65 -12.57 0.36
CA GLY A 19 -7.84 -12.21 1.77
C GLY A 19 -7.52 -10.75 2.08
N ARG A 20 -7.49 -9.87 1.08
CA ARG A 20 -7.09 -8.45 1.24
C ARG A 20 -7.55 -7.57 0.08
N PHE A 21 -7.64 -6.27 0.30
CA PHE A 21 -7.77 -5.29 -0.80
C PHE A 21 -6.44 -5.21 -1.57
N ASN A 22 -6.27 -6.02 -2.62
CA ASN A 22 -5.04 -5.99 -3.41
C ASN A 22 -4.93 -4.65 -4.17
N PHE A 23 -3.87 -3.88 -3.89
CA PHE A 23 -3.71 -2.55 -4.47
C PHE A 23 -3.57 -2.58 -5.98
N ASP A 24 -2.75 -3.46 -6.54
CA ASP A 24 -2.55 -3.59 -8.00
C ASP A 24 -3.87 -3.90 -8.71
N THR A 25 -4.63 -4.88 -8.21
CA THR A 25 -5.93 -5.29 -8.75
C THR A 25 -6.94 -4.15 -8.75
N ILE A 26 -6.93 -3.30 -7.71
CA ILE A 26 -7.81 -2.14 -7.57
C ILE A 26 -7.33 -1.01 -8.49
N SER A 27 -6.03 -0.72 -8.49
CA SER A 27 -5.35 0.30 -9.28
C SER A 27 -5.63 0.14 -10.78
N GLU A 28 -5.51 -1.08 -11.30
CA GLU A 28 -5.79 -1.38 -12.70
C GLU A 28 -7.27 -1.18 -13.11
N ARG A 29 -8.19 -1.16 -12.14
CA ARG A 29 -9.65 -1.08 -12.36
C ARG A 29 -10.33 0.05 -11.60
N VAL A 30 -9.60 1.12 -11.26
CA VAL A 30 -10.15 2.30 -10.58
C VAL A 30 -11.34 2.90 -11.35
N GLU A 31 -11.28 2.93 -12.68
CA GLU A 31 -12.36 3.46 -13.51
C GLU A 31 -13.69 2.70 -13.29
N ASP A 32 -13.65 1.39 -13.10
CA ASP A 32 -14.85 0.58 -12.85
C ASP A 32 -15.50 0.96 -11.50
N ILE A 33 -14.67 1.26 -10.49
CA ILE A 33 -15.11 1.67 -9.16
C ILE A 33 -15.70 3.08 -9.18
N VAL A 34 -15.06 4.02 -9.89
CA VAL A 34 -15.58 5.37 -10.12
C VAL A 34 -16.91 5.31 -10.86
N ASN A 35 -17.01 4.48 -11.90
CA ASN A 35 -18.25 4.28 -12.66
C ASN A 35 -19.38 3.73 -11.78
N LEU A 36 -19.09 2.85 -10.82
CA LEU A 36 -20.07 2.42 -9.84
C LEU A 36 -20.58 3.61 -9.00
N GLY A 37 -19.67 4.44 -8.46
CA GLY A 37 -20.04 5.63 -7.69
C GLY A 37 -20.97 6.57 -8.47
N LEU A 38 -20.64 6.87 -9.73
CA LEU A 38 -21.47 7.70 -10.62
C LEU A 38 -22.88 7.11 -10.78
N VAL A 39 -22.99 5.80 -10.92
CA VAL A 39 -24.26 5.12 -11.12
C VAL A 39 -25.09 5.04 -9.84
N VAL A 40 -24.45 4.88 -8.68
CA VAL A 40 -25.13 4.95 -7.37
C VAL A 40 -25.66 6.35 -7.11
N ARG A 41 -24.89 7.40 -7.45
CA ARG A 41 -25.32 8.81 -7.33
C ARG A 41 -26.61 9.09 -8.11
N ASP A 42 -26.69 8.60 -9.34
CA ASP A 42 -27.81 8.86 -10.24
C ASP A 42 -29.00 7.90 -9.99
N TYR A 43 -28.94 7.08 -8.94
CA TYR A 43 -29.99 6.11 -8.60
C TYR A 43 -31.25 6.80 -8.08
N ASN A 44 -32.39 6.51 -8.71
CA ASN A 44 -33.69 7.11 -8.41
C ASN A 44 -34.80 6.05 -8.42
N TYR A 45 -34.55 4.89 -7.82
CA TYR A 45 -35.58 3.86 -7.68
C TYR A 45 -35.84 3.56 -6.20
N ASP A 46 -37.07 3.18 -5.89
CA ASP A 46 -37.57 3.02 -4.51
C ASP A 46 -36.93 1.84 -3.75
N GLU A 47 -36.17 0.95 -4.40
CA GLU A 47 -35.52 -0.22 -3.78
C GLU A 47 -34.09 -0.40 -4.33
N PRO A 48 -33.08 -0.77 -3.51
CA PRO A 48 -31.73 -1.13 -3.98
C PRO A 48 -31.76 -2.35 -4.91
N ILE A 49 -30.91 -2.38 -5.95
CA ILE A 49 -30.81 -3.58 -6.80
C ILE A 49 -30.02 -4.68 -6.07
N ASP A 50 -30.43 -5.94 -6.25
CA ASP A 50 -29.81 -7.14 -5.65
C ASP A 50 -28.27 -7.15 -5.77
N GLU A 51 -27.69 -6.67 -6.87
CA GLU A 51 -26.23 -6.63 -7.06
C GLU A 51 -25.51 -5.65 -6.11
N LEU A 52 -26.15 -4.56 -5.67
CA LEU A 52 -25.55 -3.66 -4.68
C LEU A 52 -25.52 -4.32 -3.30
N GLN A 53 -26.53 -5.12 -2.97
CA GLN A 53 -26.58 -5.91 -1.74
C GLN A 53 -25.56 -7.05 -1.77
N ASP A 54 -25.39 -7.71 -2.92
CA ASP A 54 -24.34 -8.73 -3.10
C ASP A 54 -22.95 -8.10 -2.96
N LEU A 55 -22.70 -6.96 -3.62
CA LEU A 55 -21.43 -6.24 -3.49
C LEU A 55 -21.16 -5.82 -2.04
N LYS A 56 -22.17 -5.27 -1.35
CA LYS A 56 -22.06 -4.90 0.06
C LYS A 56 -21.61 -6.10 0.90
N GLY A 57 -22.26 -7.25 0.75
CA GLY A 57 -21.93 -8.46 1.52
C GLY A 57 -20.51 -8.95 1.27
N ARG A 58 -20.01 -8.85 0.04
CA ARG A 58 -18.64 -9.21 -0.33
C ARG A 58 -17.60 -8.25 0.27
N ILE A 59 -17.88 -6.95 0.28
CA ILE A 59 -17.00 -5.97 0.93
C ILE A 59 -16.98 -6.21 2.45
N GLU A 60 -18.14 -6.48 3.09
CA GLU A 60 -18.20 -6.85 4.50
C GLU A 60 -17.38 -8.11 4.83
N GLU A 61 -17.43 -9.12 3.97
CA GLU A 61 -16.60 -10.33 4.10
C GLU A 61 -15.10 -10.01 3.99
N LEU A 62 -14.70 -9.18 3.02
CA LEU A 62 -13.32 -8.78 2.82
C LEU A 62 -12.78 -7.95 4.00
N CYS A 63 -13.54 -6.98 4.50
CA CYS A 63 -13.20 -6.24 5.71
C CYS A 63 -13.06 -7.18 6.92
N GLY A 64 -13.89 -8.22 6.99
CA GLY A 64 -13.76 -9.29 7.98
C GLY A 64 -12.40 -9.98 7.95
N GLN A 65 -11.87 -10.26 6.76
CA GLN A 65 -10.54 -10.86 6.55
C GLN A 65 -9.40 -9.87 6.87
N MET A 66 -9.60 -8.59 6.56
CA MET A 66 -8.64 -7.50 6.80
C MET A 66 -8.32 -7.26 8.28
N ASN A 67 -9.24 -7.55 9.20
CA ASN A 67 -9.05 -7.28 10.64
C ASN A 67 -7.76 -7.91 11.21
N GLY A 68 -7.38 -9.10 10.73
CA GLY A 68 -6.14 -9.76 11.16
C GLY A 68 -4.87 -9.02 10.70
N HIS A 69 -4.93 -8.41 9.51
CA HIS A 69 -3.83 -7.59 8.98
C HIS A 69 -3.71 -6.28 9.76
N PHE A 70 -4.83 -5.65 10.11
CA PHE A 70 -4.82 -4.46 10.97
C PHE A 70 -4.20 -4.74 12.34
N ASP A 71 -4.62 -5.80 13.03
CA ASP A 71 -4.06 -6.15 14.35
C ASP A 71 -2.55 -6.39 14.29
N SER A 72 -2.08 -7.01 13.20
CA SER A 72 -0.66 -7.26 12.95
C SER A 72 0.10 -5.97 12.68
N LEU A 73 -0.37 -5.14 11.74
CA LEU A 73 0.23 -3.83 11.44
C LEU A 73 0.25 -2.93 12.66
N LYS A 74 -0.83 -2.91 13.46
CA LYS A 74 -0.89 -2.15 14.70
C LYS A 74 0.24 -2.53 15.66
N SER A 75 0.55 -3.82 15.78
CA SER A 75 1.68 -4.27 16.60
C SER A 75 3.02 -3.81 16.02
N ILE A 76 3.17 -3.83 14.70
CA ILE A 76 4.39 -3.42 13.99
C ILE A 76 4.64 -1.92 14.12
N MET A 77 3.59 -1.10 14.07
CA MET A 77 3.69 0.36 14.15
C MET A 77 4.33 0.86 15.46
N GLY A 78 4.37 0.05 16.52
CA GLY A 78 5.15 0.32 17.73
C GLY A 78 4.80 1.66 18.36
N GLU A 79 5.75 2.60 18.35
CA GLU A 79 5.55 3.96 18.90
C GLU A 79 4.46 4.76 18.15
N HIS A 80 4.13 4.37 16.92
CA HIS A 80 3.08 4.98 16.10
C HIS A 80 1.72 4.31 16.22
N THR A 81 1.56 3.35 17.13
CA THR A 81 0.31 2.58 17.32
C THR A 81 -0.94 3.45 17.46
N GLU A 82 -0.88 4.53 18.25
CA GLU A 82 -2.04 5.41 18.48
C GLU A 82 -2.46 6.12 17.18
N PHE A 83 -1.48 6.62 16.43
CA PHE A 83 -1.73 7.29 15.15
C PHE A 83 -2.30 6.33 14.09
N TYR A 84 -1.73 5.12 14.00
CA TYR A 84 -2.24 4.10 13.08
C TYR A 84 -3.66 3.64 13.46
N GLN A 85 -3.96 3.57 14.76
CA GLN A 85 -5.32 3.28 15.22
C GLN A 85 -6.31 4.39 14.82
N GLU A 86 -5.96 5.66 14.97
CA GLU A 86 -6.80 6.79 14.53
C GLU A 86 -7.04 6.75 13.00
N LEU A 87 -6.02 6.38 12.22
CA LEU A 87 -6.16 6.19 10.77
C LEU A 87 -7.13 5.06 10.44
N HIS A 88 -6.99 3.91 11.09
CA HIS A 88 -7.88 2.77 10.85
C HIS A 88 -9.32 3.07 11.27
N GLU A 89 -9.55 3.71 12.41
CA GLU A 89 -10.89 4.13 12.84
C GLU A 89 -11.53 5.09 11.81
N ALA A 90 -10.73 5.94 11.18
CA ALA A 90 -11.18 6.80 10.09
C ALA A 90 -11.54 6.01 8.82
N ALA A 91 -10.70 5.05 8.40
CA ALA A 91 -10.96 4.19 7.25
C ALA A 91 -12.21 3.31 7.45
N ASP A 92 -12.35 2.68 8.61
CA ASP A 92 -13.52 1.88 9.01
C ASP A 92 -14.82 2.68 8.93
N ASN A 93 -14.78 3.95 9.38
CA ASN A 93 -15.94 4.82 9.28
C ASN A 93 -16.30 5.12 7.81
N LEU A 94 -15.31 5.37 6.94
CA LEU A 94 -15.56 5.60 5.51
C LEU A 94 -16.15 4.37 4.83
N ILE A 95 -15.58 3.18 5.07
CA ILE A 95 -16.13 1.92 4.59
C ILE A 95 -17.56 1.71 5.09
N SER A 96 -17.82 1.97 6.37
CA SER A 96 -19.16 1.85 6.94
C SER A 96 -20.17 2.77 6.24
N GLN A 97 -19.79 4.01 5.94
CA GLN A 97 -20.65 4.93 5.19
C GLN A 97 -20.79 4.52 3.71
N LEU A 98 -19.74 3.98 3.09
CA LEU A 98 -19.80 3.40 1.74
C LEU A 98 -20.81 2.26 1.70
N LEU A 99 -20.73 1.30 2.63
CA LEU A 99 -21.66 0.17 2.73
C LEU A 99 -23.10 0.64 2.95
N SER A 100 -23.30 1.68 3.76
CA SER A 100 -24.61 2.33 3.95
C SER A 100 -25.15 2.91 2.64
N SER A 101 -24.29 3.54 1.83
CA SER A 101 -24.68 4.08 0.52
C SER A 101 -25.01 3.00 -0.52
N LEU A 102 -24.43 1.80 -0.42
CA LEU A 102 -24.82 0.64 -1.23
C LEU A 102 -26.12 0.03 -0.74
N GLU A 103 -26.31 -0.04 0.59
CA GLU A 103 -27.50 -0.65 1.20
C GLU A 103 -28.76 0.18 0.92
N ASN A 104 -28.67 1.50 1.09
CA ASN A 104 -29.78 2.43 0.90
C ASN A 104 -29.30 3.67 0.14
N PRO A 105 -29.14 3.58 -1.20
CA PRO A 105 -28.73 4.74 -1.99
C PRO A 105 -29.75 5.87 -1.87
N GLY A 106 -29.29 7.08 -1.52
CA GLY A 106 -30.15 8.26 -1.41
C GLY A 106 -29.51 9.40 -0.62
N ASP A 107 -30.18 10.54 -0.58
CA ASP A 107 -29.65 11.80 -0.02
C ASP A 107 -29.04 11.62 1.39
N ASP A 108 -29.71 10.87 2.27
CA ASP A 108 -29.25 10.66 3.66
C ASP A 108 -27.92 9.88 3.73
N SER A 109 -27.77 8.79 2.96
CA SER A 109 -26.53 8.00 2.95
C SER A 109 -25.38 8.75 2.26
N LEU A 110 -25.70 9.53 1.22
CA LEU A 110 -24.76 10.42 0.55
C LEU A 110 -24.26 11.55 1.47
N GLU A 111 -25.14 12.18 2.24
CA GLU A 111 -24.76 13.24 3.19
C GLU A 111 -23.86 12.68 4.30
N ASN A 112 -24.16 11.49 4.81
CA ASN A 112 -23.31 10.84 5.82
C ASN A 112 -21.91 10.49 5.27
N LEU A 113 -21.83 9.93 4.07
CA LEU A 113 -20.54 9.62 3.43
C LEU A 113 -19.75 10.89 3.11
N ARG A 114 -20.40 11.95 2.63
CA ARG A 114 -19.78 13.27 2.43
C ARG A 114 -19.22 13.82 3.75
N ALA A 115 -20.00 13.79 4.82
CA ALA A 115 -19.57 14.27 6.14
C ALA A 115 -18.38 13.46 6.69
N ALA A 116 -18.33 12.15 6.45
CA ALA A 116 -17.19 11.32 6.80
C ALA A 116 -15.94 11.67 5.97
N THR A 117 -16.11 11.87 4.67
CA THR A 117 -15.04 12.25 3.73
C THR A 117 -14.46 13.64 4.04
N GLU A 118 -15.30 14.60 4.43
CA GLU A 118 -14.85 15.94 4.83
C GLU A 118 -14.00 15.91 6.11
N GLN A 119 -14.22 14.95 7.00
CA GLN A 119 -13.42 14.77 8.21
C GLN A 119 -12.13 14.01 7.92
N ASN A 120 -12.21 12.97 7.09
CA ASN A 120 -11.12 12.07 6.79
C ASN A 120 -11.18 11.68 5.31
N ALA A 121 -10.64 12.51 4.44
CA ALA A 121 -10.50 12.18 3.03
C ALA A 121 -9.52 10.98 2.89
N PRO A 122 -9.82 9.95 2.09
CA PRO A 122 -8.90 8.83 1.91
C PRO A 122 -7.51 9.26 1.46
N LEU A 123 -7.41 10.20 0.50
CA LEU A 123 -6.12 10.79 0.10
C LEU A 123 -5.34 11.42 1.27
N GLU A 124 -6.02 12.08 2.22
CA GLU A 124 -5.37 12.64 3.41
C GLU A 124 -4.90 11.54 4.38
N LEU A 125 -5.63 10.41 4.45
CA LEU A 125 -5.20 9.24 5.21
C LEU A 125 -3.96 8.59 4.57
N VAL A 126 -3.88 8.53 3.24
CA VAL A 126 -2.69 8.07 2.52
C VAL A 126 -1.49 8.97 2.82
N TYR A 127 -1.63 10.30 2.73
CA TYR A 127 -0.54 11.23 3.09
C TYR A 127 -0.07 11.08 4.54
N LYS A 128 -1.01 10.88 5.47
CA LYS A 128 -0.70 10.62 6.88
C LYS A 128 0.13 9.35 7.05
N LEU A 129 -0.25 8.29 6.35
CA LEU A 129 0.45 7.01 6.36
C LEU A 129 1.84 7.13 5.73
N GLU A 130 1.95 7.75 4.56
CA GLU A 130 3.22 8.04 3.89
C GLU A 130 4.17 8.83 4.79
N THR A 131 3.70 9.95 5.38
CA THR A 131 4.52 10.79 6.27
C THR A 131 5.07 10.00 7.46
N MET A 132 4.31 9.03 7.97
CA MET A 132 4.76 8.15 9.04
C MET A 132 5.85 7.17 8.58
N LEU A 133 5.83 6.78 7.30
CA LEU A 133 6.71 5.77 6.72
C LEU A 133 7.90 6.37 5.93
N GLU A 134 7.93 7.68 5.71
CA GLU A 134 8.90 8.36 4.84
C GLU A 134 10.37 8.20 5.28
N GLN A 135 10.63 8.08 6.59
CA GLN A 135 12.01 8.02 7.10
C GLN A 135 12.50 6.58 7.28
N LYS A 136 13.35 6.07 6.37
CA LYS A 136 13.95 4.70 6.40
C LYS A 136 14.27 4.20 7.82
N HIS A 137 15.03 4.97 8.60
CA HIS A 137 15.50 4.55 9.94
C HIS A 137 14.44 4.56 11.04
N ALA A 138 13.31 5.22 10.81
CA ALA A 138 12.17 5.27 11.73
C ALA A 138 10.95 4.53 11.17
N ASN A 139 11.06 3.95 9.97
CA ASN A 139 9.97 3.27 9.29
C ASN A 139 9.79 1.87 9.91
N PRO A 140 8.68 1.61 10.63
CA PRO A 140 8.45 0.33 11.28
C PRO A 140 8.26 -0.83 10.29
N ILE A 141 7.82 -0.54 9.06
CA ILE A 141 7.55 -1.52 8.01
C ILE A 141 8.85 -2.06 7.41
N ILE A 142 9.85 -1.19 7.21
CA ILE A 142 11.17 -1.61 6.72
C ILE A 142 11.94 -2.41 7.78
N ALA A 143 11.78 -2.05 9.05
CA ALA A 143 12.45 -2.74 10.15
C ALA A 143 12.04 -4.22 10.29
N GLU A 144 10.80 -4.59 9.91
CA GLU A 144 10.30 -5.96 10.05
C GLU A 144 10.84 -6.93 8.98
N THR A 145 11.61 -6.47 7.98
CA THR A 145 12.31 -7.27 6.94
C THR A 145 11.49 -8.32 6.15
N ASP A 146 10.21 -8.57 6.46
CA ASP A 146 9.40 -9.57 5.79
C ASP A 146 8.53 -8.99 4.66
N GLN A 147 8.14 -9.86 3.73
CA GLN A 147 7.28 -9.51 2.60
C GLN A 147 5.81 -9.38 3.03
N ASP A 148 5.42 -10.10 4.08
CA ASP A 148 4.05 -10.14 4.60
C ASP A 148 3.63 -8.78 5.15
N THR A 149 4.53 -8.05 5.81
CA THR A 149 4.28 -6.70 6.34
C THR A 149 4.02 -5.69 5.24
N LEU A 150 4.75 -5.78 4.12
CA LEU A 150 4.46 -4.96 2.95
C LEU A 150 3.11 -5.33 2.34
N TYR A 151 2.77 -6.62 2.24
CA TYR A 151 1.46 -7.03 1.73
C TYR A 151 0.31 -6.55 2.61
N MET A 152 0.48 -6.52 3.93
CA MET A 152 -0.52 -5.98 4.84
C MET A 152 -0.67 -4.47 4.66
N LEU A 153 0.43 -3.73 4.51
CA LEU A 153 0.40 -2.29 4.27
C LEU A 153 -0.25 -1.96 2.92
N ASP A 154 0.14 -2.70 1.87
CA ASP A 154 -0.43 -2.60 0.53
C ASP A 154 -1.96 -2.82 0.56
N ALA A 155 -2.42 -3.74 1.41
CA ALA A 155 -3.86 -3.93 1.64
C ALA A 155 -4.57 -2.68 2.17
N VAL A 156 -3.94 -1.93 3.07
CA VAL A 156 -4.50 -0.66 3.59
C VAL A 156 -4.55 0.40 2.49
N PHE A 157 -3.50 0.49 1.65
CA PHE A 157 -3.52 1.38 0.50
C PHE A 157 -4.60 0.99 -0.52
N GLY A 158 -4.77 -0.31 -0.79
CA GLY A 158 -5.82 -0.82 -1.66
C GLY A 158 -7.22 -0.46 -1.15
N GLU A 159 -7.48 -0.60 0.14
CA GLU A 159 -8.75 -0.21 0.77
C GLU A 159 -9.01 1.30 0.59
N LEU A 160 -8.02 2.14 0.90
CA LEU A 160 -8.14 3.60 0.77
C LEU A 160 -8.35 4.03 -0.70
N LEU A 161 -7.67 3.39 -1.64
CA LEU A 161 -7.84 3.64 -3.08
C LEU A 161 -9.25 3.24 -3.55
N PHE A 162 -9.74 2.08 -3.11
CA PHE A 162 -11.10 1.62 -3.43
C PHE A 162 -12.15 2.63 -2.95
N VAL A 163 -12.02 3.07 -1.70
CA VAL A 163 -12.92 4.05 -1.08
C VAL A 163 -12.85 5.40 -1.79
N GLU A 164 -11.65 5.90 -2.08
CA GLU A 164 -11.45 7.17 -2.82
C GLU A 164 -12.09 7.10 -4.20
N ALA A 165 -11.85 6.03 -4.96
CA ALA A 165 -12.42 5.84 -6.28
C ALA A 165 -13.96 5.84 -6.25
N TYR A 166 -14.55 5.12 -5.29
CA TYR A 166 -16.00 5.08 -5.14
C TYR A 166 -16.58 6.46 -4.80
N ILE A 167 -15.99 7.14 -3.80
CA ILE A 167 -16.39 8.48 -3.38
C ILE A 167 -16.27 9.47 -4.53
N ASN A 168 -15.21 9.37 -5.32
CA ASN A 168 -14.94 10.28 -6.43
C ASN A 168 -16.02 10.22 -7.51
N GLY A 169 -16.45 9.01 -7.88
CA GLY A 169 -17.60 8.84 -8.77
C GLY A 169 -18.89 9.36 -8.15
N LEU A 170 -19.07 9.16 -6.86
CA LEU A 170 -20.30 9.48 -6.15
C LEU A 170 -20.48 10.98 -5.87
N LEU A 171 -19.42 11.69 -5.49
CA LEU A 171 -19.46 13.06 -4.97
C LEU A 171 -18.80 14.10 -5.90
N ASP A 172 -17.82 13.70 -6.70
CA ASP A 172 -16.92 14.60 -7.43
C ASP A 172 -17.02 14.45 -8.97
N ASP A 173 -18.15 13.96 -9.47
CA ASP A 173 -18.42 13.78 -10.91
C ASP A 173 -17.39 12.89 -11.66
N GLY A 174 -16.64 12.05 -10.93
CA GLY A 174 -15.64 11.15 -11.51
C GLY A 174 -14.31 11.83 -11.89
N ASP A 175 -13.94 12.93 -11.23
CA ASP A 175 -12.61 13.54 -11.37
C ASP A 175 -11.47 12.62 -10.86
N MET A 176 -10.80 11.93 -11.78
CA MET A 176 -9.74 10.96 -11.47
C MET A 176 -8.52 11.54 -10.71
N TYR A 177 -8.39 12.86 -10.55
CA TYR A 177 -7.24 13.47 -9.87
C TYR A 177 -6.89 12.83 -8.52
N ARG A 178 -7.88 12.56 -7.66
CA ARG A 178 -7.62 12.06 -6.30
C ARG A 178 -7.23 10.57 -6.28
N PRO A 179 -7.95 9.66 -6.95
CA PRO A 179 -7.48 8.27 -7.11
C PRO A 179 -6.12 8.15 -7.80
N GLU A 180 -5.84 8.95 -8.82
CA GLU A 180 -4.53 8.98 -9.49
C GLU A 180 -3.44 9.45 -8.54
N LYS A 181 -3.74 10.44 -7.68
CA LYS A 181 -2.77 10.94 -6.71
C LYS A 181 -2.43 9.90 -5.64
N ILE A 182 -3.41 9.11 -5.18
CA ILE A 182 -3.15 7.97 -4.29
C ILE A 182 -2.22 6.97 -4.99
N GLN A 183 -2.49 6.65 -6.26
CA GLN A 183 -1.63 5.73 -7.02
C GLN A 183 -0.19 6.22 -7.13
N GLU A 184 0.00 7.52 -7.41
CA GLU A 184 1.33 8.14 -7.47
C GLU A 184 2.08 7.97 -6.14
N ILE A 185 1.45 8.33 -5.02
CA ILE A 185 2.07 8.26 -3.68
C ILE A 185 2.48 6.83 -3.33
N VAL A 186 1.59 5.86 -3.56
CA VAL A 186 1.84 4.47 -3.21
C VAL A 186 2.94 3.86 -4.09
N ASN A 187 2.97 4.21 -5.38
CA ASN A 187 4.03 3.76 -6.28
C ASN A 187 5.39 4.37 -5.90
N GLU A 188 5.44 5.66 -5.57
CA GLU A 188 6.66 6.30 -5.06
C GLU A 188 7.15 5.64 -3.77
N PHE A 189 6.23 5.31 -2.85
CA PHE A 189 6.56 4.55 -1.65
C PHE A 189 7.13 3.15 -1.97
N HIS A 190 6.54 2.41 -2.91
CA HIS A 190 7.06 1.11 -3.34
C HIS A 190 8.47 1.21 -3.93
N GLU A 191 8.75 2.23 -4.75
CA GLU A 191 10.09 2.50 -5.28
C GLU A 191 11.09 2.81 -4.16
N ASP A 192 10.69 3.60 -3.16
CA ASP A 192 11.53 3.92 -2.01
C ASP A 192 11.84 2.68 -1.17
N VAL A 193 10.85 1.82 -0.91
CA VAL A 193 11.01 0.54 -0.21
C VAL A 193 11.99 -0.38 -0.96
N GLU A 194 11.83 -0.51 -2.28
CA GLU A 194 12.72 -1.33 -3.11
C GLU A 194 14.16 -0.78 -3.09
N ARG A 195 14.33 0.54 -3.24
CA ARG A 195 15.64 1.19 -3.14
C ARG A 195 16.30 0.92 -1.78
N TRP A 196 15.57 1.11 -0.69
CA TRP A 196 16.11 0.92 0.66
C TRP A 196 16.56 -0.52 0.91
N ARG A 197 15.85 -1.52 0.37
CA ARG A 197 16.24 -2.93 0.47
C ARG A 197 17.50 -3.24 -0.33
N ASN A 198 17.64 -2.69 -1.54
CA ASN A 198 18.82 -2.91 -2.38
C ASN A 198 20.08 -2.24 -1.81
N GLU A 199 19.96 -1.07 -1.16
CA GLU A 199 21.08 -0.40 -0.49
C GLU A 199 21.67 -1.26 0.64
N ASP A 200 20.83 -1.98 1.38
CA ASP A 200 21.27 -2.82 2.49
C ASP A 200 21.98 -4.11 1.98
N GLU A 201 21.64 -4.59 0.78
CA GLU A 201 22.32 -5.74 0.14
C GLU A 201 23.76 -5.40 -0.33
N ASP A 202 24.01 -4.16 -0.75
CA ASP A 202 25.34 -3.70 -1.21
C ASP A 202 26.32 -3.45 -0.03
N GLU A 203 25.82 -3.12 1.18
CA GLU A 203 26.67 -2.92 2.37
C GLU A 203 27.12 -4.25 3.02
N ASP A 204 26.32 -5.31 2.93
CA ASP A 204 26.64 -6.65 3.48
C ASP A 204 27.50 -7.52 2.52
N GLY A 205 27.72 -7.07 1.27
CA GLY A 205 28.46 -7.78 0.23
C GLY A 205 29.98 -7.59 0.21
N ASN A 206 30.57 -6.81 1.12
CA ASN A 206 32.01 -6.49 1.11
C ASN A 206 32.80 -7.23 2.19
N GLY A 207 32.60 -8.55 2.29
CA GLY A 207 33.50 -9.48 2.95
C GLY A 207 34.17 -10.37 1.90
N ASP A 208 35.49 -10.49 1.99
CA ASP A 208 36.37 -11.35 1.18
C ASP A 208 36.85 -10.74 -0.16
N GLU A 209 37.73 -9.72 -0.08
CA GLU A 209 38.87 -9.69 -1.00
C GLU A 209 40.06 -10.39 -0.32
N ASP A 210 40.45 -11.50 -0.94
CA ASP A 210 41.57 -12.35 -0.60
C ASP A 210 42.89 -11.57 -0.50
N GLU A 211 43.52 -11.53 0.67
CA GLU A 211 44.97 -11.29 0.76
C GLU A 211 45.70 -12.60 0.35
N ASP A 212 45.72 -12.88 -0.96
CA ASP A 212 46.67 -13.80 -1.60
C ASP A 212 47.90 -12.99 -2.06
N ASP A 213 48.75 -12.61 -1.11
CA ASP A 213 50.07 -12.06 -1.41
C ASP A 213 51.07 -13.20 -1.68
N GLY A 214 50.89 -13.82 -2.84
CA GLY A 214 51.87 -14.71 -3.45
C GLY A 214 53.17 -13.96 -3.81
N GLU A 215 54.27 -14.45 -3.24
CA GLU A 215 55.63 -14.56 -3.78
C GLU A 215 56.09 -13.47 -4.79
N ASP A 216 57.00 -12.59 -4.36
CA ASP A 216 57.93 -11.89 -5.26
C ASP A 216 59.38 -12.29 -4.94
N GLU A 217 59.90 -13.20 -5.77
CA GLU A 217 61.32 -13.54 -5.85
C GLU A 217 62.08 -12.36 -6.49
N GLY A 218 62.67 -11.52 -5.64
CA GLY A 218 63.61 -10.48 -6.05
C GLY A 218 65.04 -10.77 -5.60
N GLU A 219 65.74 -11.66 -6.31
CA GLU A 219 67.20 -11.74 -6.25
C GLU A 219 67.81 -10.45 -6.82
N CYS A 220 68.45 -9.65 -5.96
CA CYS A 220 69.38 -8.61 -6.38
C CYS A 220 70.76 -8.98 -5.86
N GLU A 221 71.62 -9.41 -6.80
CA GLU A 221 73.06 -9.56 -6.63
C GLU A 221 73.75 -8.19 -6.46
N ASP A 222 74.98 -8.27 -5.94
CA ASP A 222 76.11 -7.32 -6.02
C ASP A 222 76.43 -6.54 -4.75
N GLU A 223 77.35 -7.08 -3.94
CA GLU A 223 78.46 -6.27 -3.38
C GLU A 223 79.78 -7.04 -3.49
N ASP A 224 80.66 -6.52 -4.34
CA ASP A 224 82.08 -6.81 -4.48
C ASP A 224 82.87 -6.36 -3.23
N GLU A 225 83.66 -7.24 -2.59
CA GLU A 225 84.94 -6.91 -1.92
C GLU A 225 85.81 -8.19 -1.98
N ASP A 226 86.75 -8.28 -2.92
CA ASP A 226 88.17 -7.91 -2.80
C ASP A 226 88.91 -8.64 -1.67
N GLU A 227 89.79 -9.57 -2.06
CA GLU A 227 91.24 -9.52 -1.78
C GLU A 227 91.82 -10.93 -2.01
N GLY A 228 92.68 -11.02 -3.01
CA GLY A 228 93.56 -12.15 -3.20
C GLY A 228 94.78 -12.09 -2.27
N GLU A 229 95.36 -13.25 -1.99
CA GLU A 229 96.81 -13.55 -1.96
C GLU A 229 96.92 -15.03 -1.55
N GLU A 230 97.21 -15.92 -2.50
CA GLU A 230 98.55 -16.39 -2.91
C GLU A 230 99.06 -17.58 -2.05
N ASP A 231 99.20 -18.71 -2.75
CA ASP A 231 100.13 -19.85 -2.63
C ASP A 231 100.53 -20.44 -1.25
#